data_AF-F4WZ03-F1
#
_entry.id   AF-F4WZ03-F1
#
_cell.length_a   1.000
_cell.length_b   1.000
_cell.length_c   1.000
_cell.angle_alpha   90.00
_cell.angle_beta   90.00
_cell.angle_gamma   90.00
#
_symmetry.space_group_name_H-M   'P 1'
#
loop_
_entity.id
_entity.type
_entity.pdbx_description
1 polymer ?
#
loop_
_entity_poly.entity_id
_entity_poly.type
_entity_poly.pdbx_seq_one_letter_code
_entity_poly.pdbx_strand_id
1 'polypeptide(L)'
;LQEVRNYVGCRVLRDQKRRRWAKEYAEERLRLVALKRNDILPIEIKELVGKQIDKTIPRQTALRQLTPRCVVTSRGRGTIQRWRISRFIFRHLVDYNKMAGVQRAMW
;
A
#
# COMPACT_ATOMS: atom_id res chain seq x y z
N LEU A 1 17.19 12.27 -17.30
CA LEU A 1 18.10 12.02 -16.15
C LEU A 1 17.39 11.73 -14.81
N GLN A 2 16.17 11.15 -14.79
CA GLN A 2 15.50 10.80 -13.53
C GLN A 2 14.63 9.52 -13.61
N GLU A 3 14.72 8.76 -14.69
CA GLU A 3 13.92 7.55 -14.90
C GLU A 3 14.66 6.24 -14.59
N VAL A 4 15.97 6.29 -14.25
CA VAL A 4 16.82 5.09 -14.12
C VAL A 4 17.39 4.89 -12.70
N ARG A 5 16.89 5.59 -11.68
CA ARG A 5 17.22 5.25 -10.28
C ARG A 5 16.25 4.19 -9.79
N ASN A 6 16.53 2.94 -10.17
CA ASN A 6 15.60 1.82 -10.15
C ASN A 6 14.81 1.69 -8.84
N TYR A 7 15.38 1.87 -7.64
CA TYR A 7 14.61 2.14 -6.41
C TYR A 7 15.48 2.87 -5.38
N VAL A 8 14.88 3.76 -4.59
CA VAL A 8 15.58 4.55 -3.55
C VAL A 8 16.13 3.67 -2.41
N GLY A 9 15.61 2.46 -2.23
CA GLY A 9 16.16 1.50 -1.26
C GLY A 9 15.43 0.16 -1.18
N CYS A 10 16.01 -0.80 -0.46
CA CYS A 10 15.51 -2.18 -0.33
C CYS A 10 14.10 -2.30 0.26
N ARG A 11 13.65 -1.28 1.03
CA ARG A 11 12.29 -1.21 1.58
C ARG A 11 11.25 -0.90 0.51
N VAL A 12 11.61 -0.15 -0.52
CA VAL A 12 10.72 0.16 -1.67
C VAL A 12 10.52 -1.10 -2.50
N LEU A 13 11.62 -1.81 -2.81
CA LEU A 13 11.58 -3.10 -3.50
C LEU A 13 10.65 -4.11 -2.82
N ARG A 14 10.77 -4.24 -1.48
CA ARG A 14 9.88 -5.10 -0.68
C ARG A 14 8.42 -4.65 -0.75
N ASP A 15 8.14 -3.35 -0.62
CA ASP A 15 6.78 -2.82 -0.67
C ASP A 15 6.14 -3.01 -2.05
N GLN A 16 6.92 -2.84 -3.12
CA GLN A 16 6.44 -3.08 -4.47
C GLN A 16 6.13 -4.53 -4.76
N LYS A 17 6.99 -5.46 -4.32
CA LYS A 17 6.70 -6.90 -4.40
C LYS A 17 5.35 -7.22 -3.75
N ARG A 18 5.09 -6.66 -2.56
CA ARG A 18 3.80 -6.82 -1.86
C ARG A 18 2.63 -6.23 -2.64
N ARG A 19 2.79 -5.06 -3.27
CA ARG A 19 1.75 -4.44 -4.10
C ARG A 19 1.42 -5.27 -5.34
N ARG A 20 2.43 -5.87 -5.99
CA ARG A 20 2.22 -6.77 -7.14
C ARG A 20 1.39 -7.98 -6.71
N TRP A 21 1.81 -8.67 -5.65
CA TRP A 21 1.06 -9.79 -5.10
C TRP A 21 -0.34 -9.40 -4.63
N ALA A 22 -0.49 -8.25 -3.96
CA ALA A 22 -1.80 -7.77 -3.53
C ALA A 22 -2.75 -7.53 -4.71
N LYS A 23 -2.21 -7.13 -5.88
CA LYS A 23 -2.98 -6.99 -7.12
C LYS A 23 -3.37 -8.36 -7.71
N GLU A 24 -2.41 -9.28 -7.78
CA GLU A 24 -2.61 -10.63 -8.32
C GLU A 24 -3.68 -11.42 -7.53
N TYR A 25 -3.58 -11.44 -6.19
CA TYR A 25 -4.48 -12.21 -5.33
C TYR A 25 -5.71 -11.41 -4.86
N ALA A 26 -5.99 -10.24 -5.44
CA ALA A 26 -7.07 -9.35 -4.97
C ALA A 26 -8.45 -10.02 -5.04
N GLU A 27 -8.75 -10.63 -6.18
CA GLU A 27 -10.06 -11.25 -6.46
C GLU A 27 -10.29 -12.49 -5.61
N GLU A 28 -9.32 -13.40 -5.56
CA GLU A 28 -9.40 -14.63 -4.77
C GLU A 28 -9.56 -14.31 -3.29
N ARG A 29 -8.78 -13.34 -2.78
CA ARG A 29 -8.87 -12.91 -1.39
C ARG A 29 -10.24 -12.33 -1.07
N LEU A 30 -10.83 -11.55 -1.98
CA LEU A 30 -12.17 -10.99 -1.78
C LEU A 30 -13.23 -12.10 -1.66
N ARG A 31 -13.21 -13.07 -2.59
CA ARG A 31 -14.14 -14.20 -2.61
C ARG A 31 -14.05 -15.02 -1.33
N LEU A 32 -12.84 -15.40 -0.91
CA LEU A 32 -12.64 -16.22 0.29
C LEU A 32 -12.93 -15.46 1.59
N VAL A 33 -12.61 -14.17 1.66
CA VAL A 33 -12.93 -13.34 2.83
C VAL A 33 -14.44 -13.15 2.97
N ALA A 34 -15.18 -13.01 1.86
CA ALA A 34 -16.64 -12.96 1.89
C ALA A 34 -17.21 -14.25 2.49
N LEU A 35 -16.80 -15.42 1.96
CA LEU A 35 -17.23 -16.72 2.48
C LEU A 35 -16.90 -16.90 3.97
N LYS A 36 -15.70 -16.51 4.39
CA LYS A 36 -15.25 -16.61 5.80
C LYS A 36 -16.08 -15.73 6.75
N ARG A 37 -16.55 -14.57 6.29
CA ARG A 37 -17.28 -13.58 7.11
C ARG A 37 -18.80 -13.71 7.03
N ASN A 38 -19.32 -14.64 6.23
CA ASN A 38 -20.75 -14.87 6.13
C ASN A 38 -21.27 -15.56 7.40
N ASP A 39 -22.39 -15.09 7.95
CA ASP A 39 -23.00 -15.71 9.14
C ASP A 39 -23.94 -16.87 8.80
N ILE A 40 -24.45 -16.91 7.57
CA ILE A 40 -25.42 -17.90 7.08
C ILE A 40 -24.78 -19.30 6.90
N LEU A 41 -23.49 -19.35 6.61
CA LEU A 41 -22.81 -20.61 6.30
C LEU A 41 -22.53 -21.44 7.58
N PRO A 42 -22.57 -22.79 7.49
CA PRO A 42 -22.09 -23.67 8.54
C PRO A 42 -20.63 -23.43 8.90
N ILE A 43 -20.27 -23.76 10.16
CA ILE A 43 -18.91 -23.55 10.70
C ILE A 43 -17.85 -24.34 9.91
N GLU A 44 -18.17 -25.56 9.48
CA GLU A 44 -17.27 -26.46 8.76
C GLU A 44 -16.76 -25.83 7.45
N ILE A 45 -17.66 -25.20 6.70
CA ILE A 45 -17.31 -24.50 5.46
C ILE A 45 -16.38 -23.32 5.75
N LYS A 46 -16.63 -22.57 6.83
CA LYS A 46 -15.76 -21.44 7.23
C LYS A 46 -14.35 -21.92 7.60
N GLU A 47 -14.23 -23.07 8.25
CA GLU A 47 -12.93 -23.67 8.57
C GLU A 47 -12.16 -24.12 7.32
N LEU A 48 -12.85 -24.75 6.37
CA LEU A 48 -12.27 -25.15 5.08
C LEU A 48 -11.77 -23.92 4.31
N VAL A 49 -12.58 -22.86 4.24
CA VAL A 49 -12.20 -21.58 3.62
C VAL A 49 -11.01 -20.96 4.35
N GLY A 50 -10.96 -21.03 5.69
CA GLY A 50 -9.81 -20.60 6.48
C GLY A 50 -8.52 -21.31 6.06
N LYS A 51 -8.56 -22.64 5.99
CA LYS A 51 -7.43 -23.48 5.52
C LYS A 51 -7.04 -23.16 4.08
N GLN A 52 -8.01 -22.87 3.21
CA GLN A 52 -7.76 -22.50 1.81
C GLN A 52 -7.05 -21.14 1.70
N ILE A 53 -7.49 -20.13 2.46
CA ILE A 53 -6.84 -18.81 2.49
C ILE A 53 -5.37 -18.95 2.87
N ASP A 54 -5.06 -19.74 3.90
CA ASP A 54 -3.70 -19.90 4.40
C ASP A 54 -2.79 -20.68 3.43
N LYS A 55 -3.36 -21.60 2.64
CA LYS A 55 -2.63 -22.38 1.61
C LYS A 55 -2.39 -21.58 0.32
N THR A 56 -3.44 -20.92 -0.19
CA THR A 56 -3.40 -20.28 -1.52
C THR A 56 -2.73 -18.91 -1.47
N ILE A 57 -3.02 -18.10 -0.44
CA ILE A 57 -2.68 -16.68 -0.44
C ILE A 57 -1.45 -16.42 0.44
N PRO A 58 -0.36 -15.86 -0.09
CA PRO A 58 0.78 -15.45 0.72
C PRO A 58 0.37 -14.39 1.76
N ARG A 59 0.81 -14.53 3.02
CA ARG A 59 0.49 -13.59 4.11
C ARG A 59 0.89 -12.13 3.82
N GLN A 60 1.85 -11.93 2.92
CA GLN A 60 2.36 -10.61 2.53
C GLN A 60 1.41 -9.79 1.65
N THR A 61 0.34 -10.40 1.11
CA THR A 61 -0.69 -9.74 0.29
C THR A 61 -1.66 -8.88 1.11
N ALA A 62 -1.71 -9.08 2.43
CA ALA A 62 -2.67 -8.37 3.27
C ALA A 62 -2.46 -6.85 3.20
N LEU A 63 -3.55 -6.09 3.05
CA LEU A 63 -3.51 -4.62 2.92
C LEU A 63 -2.76 -3.92 4.06
N ARG A 64 -2.83 -4.47 5.29
CA ARG A 64 -2.08 -3.97 6.45
C ARG A 64 -0.55 -3.99 6.27
N GLN A 65 -0.02 -4.83 5.36
CA GLN A 65 1.41 -4.95 5.09
C GLN A 65 1.94 -3.91 4.10
N LEU A 66 1.05 -3.23 3.37
CA LEU A 66 1.42 -2.17 2.44
C LEU A 66 1.67 -0.89 3.22
N THR A 67 2.75 -0.18 2.88
CA THR A 67 3.12 1.07 3.53
C THR A 67 3.14 2.21 2.52
N PRO A 68 2.44 3.33 2.76
CA PRO A 68 2.52 4.50 1.88
C PRO A 68 3.88 5.16 2.06
N ARG A 69 4.82 4.86 1.15
CA ARG A 69 6.18 5.41 1.15
C ARG A 69 6.29 6.64 0.26
N CYS A 70 7.20 7.54 0.61
CA CYS A 70 7.61 8.65 -0.24
C CYS A 70 8.25 8.10 -1.51
N VAL A 71 7.78 8.55 -2.67
CA VAL A 71 8.34 8.16 -3.97
C VAL A 71 9.80 8.61 -4.14
N VAL A 72 10.13 9.79 -3.60
CA VAL A 72 11.46 10.41 -3.75
C VAL A 72 12.48 9.85 -2.75
N THR A 73 12.10 9.68 -1.49
CA THR A 73 13.04 9.38 -0.39
C THR A 73 12.84 8.02 0.27
N SER A 74 11.84 7.22 -0.12
CA SER A 74 11.42 5.96 0.52
C SER A 74 10.96 6.04 1.98
N ARG A 75 10.90 7.25 2.55
CA ARG A 75 10.45 7.50 3.92
C ARG A 75 9.04 6.92 4.12
N GLY A 76 8.87 6.06 5.13
CA GLY A 76 7.61 5.36 5.38
C GLY A 76 6.66 6.05 6.36
N ARG A 77 7.09 7.12 7.04
CA ARG A 77 6.30 7.88 8.01
C ARG A 77 6.20 9.35 7.62
N GLY A 78 5.06 9.97 7.90
CA GLY A 78 4.82 11.38 7.54
C GLY A 78 4.78 11.60 6.03
N THR A 79 4.18 10.66 5.31
CA THR A 79 3.91 10.73 3.87
C THR A 79 2.52 11.31 3.68
N ILE A 80 2.41 12.32 2.83
CA ILE A 80 1.13 12.92 2.49
C ILE A 80 0.54 12.11 1.34
N GLN A 81 -0.54 11.39 1.59
CA GLN A 81 -1.05 10.36 0.69
C GLN A 81 -1.50 10.91 -0.67
N ARG A 82 -2.08 12.12 -0.70
CA ARG A 82 -2.51 12.81 -1.92
C ARG A 82 -1.39 12.96 -2.94
N TRP A 83 -0.20 13.36 -2.51
CA TRP A 83 0.96 13.57 -3.38
C TRP A 83 1.99 12.43 -3.33
N ARG A 84 1.82 11.44 -2.45
CA ARG A 84 2.74 10.31 -2.23
C ARG A 84 4.19 10.72 -1.92
N ILE A 85 4.35 11.88 -1.28
CA ILE A 85 5.64 12.49 -0.96
C ILE A 85 5.75 12.70 0.56
N SER A 86 6.96 12.66 1.11
CA SER A 86 7.19 12.96 2.54
C SER A 86 6.98 14.43 2.85
N ARG A 87 6.56 14.76 4.08
CA ARG A 87 6.36 16.15 4.54
C ARG A 87 7.53 17.11 4.27
N PHE A 88 8.78 16.62 4.30
CA PHE A 88 9.97 17.45 4.05
C PHE A 88 10.11 17.83 2.59
N ILE A 89 9.97 16.85 1.69
CA ILE A 89 9.99 17.10 0.24
C ILE A 89 8.77 17.92 -0.17
N PHE A 90 7.61 17.66 0.43
CA PHE A 90 6.42 18.49 0.21
C PHE A 90 6.69 19.95 0.58
N ARG A 91 7.23 20.22 1.79
CA ARG A 91 7.59 21.57 2.21
C ARG A 91 8.59 22.22 1.26
N HIS A 92 9.64 21.50 0.86
CA HIS A 92 10.61 21.99 -0.12
C HIS A 92 9.96 22.34 -1.47
N LEU A 93 9.06 21.51 -1.99
CA LEU A 93 8.37 21.81 -3.25
C LEU A 93 7.45 23.04 -3.13
N VAL A 94 6.80 23.22 -1.98
CA VAL A 94 5.90 24.35 -1.72
C VAL A 94 6.69 25.64 -1.53
N ASP A 95 7.76 25.64 -0.74
CA ASP A 95 8.57 26.84 -0.49
C ASP A 95 9.20 27.40 -1.78
N TYR A 96 9.52 26.53 -2.74
CA TYR A 96 10.04 26.93 -4.06
C TYR A 96 8.96 27.05 -5.15
N ASN A 97 7.67 27.14 -4.79
CA ASN A 97 6.54 27.28 -5.72
C ASN A 97 6.52 26.24 -6.86
N LYS A 98 6.99 25.01 -6.61
CA LYS A 98 6.96 23.90 -7.58
C LYS A 98 5.64 23.12 -7.57
N MET A 99 4.69 23.52 -6.74
CA MET A 99 3.37 22.90 -6.61
C MET A 99 2.29 23.96 -6.85
N ALA A 100 1.41 23.71 -7.82
CA ALA A 100 0.33 24.62 -8.14
C ALA A 100 -0.72 24.68 -7.02
N GLY A 101 -1.18 25.88 -6.68
CA GLY A 101 -2.29 26.11 -5.75
C GLY A 101 -2.00 25.82 -4.27
N VAL A 102 -0.75 25.61 -3.89
CA VAL A 102 -0.37 25.44 -2.48
C VAL A 102 0.31 26.71 -2.00
N GLN A 103 -0.29 27.36 -1.01
CA GLN A 103 0.24 28.53 -0.33
C GLN A 103 0.32 28.27 1.17
N ARG A 104 1.10 29.09 1.89
CA ARG A 104 1.08 29.06 3.35
C ARG A 104 -0.28 29.58 3.83
N ALA A 105 -0.84 28.93 4.86
CA ALA A 105 -2.04 29.42 5.49
C ALA A 105 -1.73 30.78 6.15
N MET A 106 -2.52 31.78 5.80
CA MET A 106 -2.51 33.11 6.39
C MET A 106 -3.91 33.34 6.91
N TRP A 107 -4.03 33.71 8.18
CA TRP A 107 -5.29 34.07 8.84
C TRP A 107 -5.05 35.34 9.64
#